data_AF-A0A1G0T4K6-F1
#
_entry.id   AF-A0A1G0T4K6-F1
#
_cell.length_a   1.000
_cell.length_b   1.000
_cell.length_c   1.000
_cell.angle_alpha   90.00
_cell.angle_beta   90.00
_cell.angle_gamma   90.00
#
_symmetry.space_group_name_H-M   'P 1'
#
loop_
_entity.id
_entity.type
_entity.pdbx_description
1 polymer ?
#
loop_
_entity_poly.entity_id
_entity_poly.type
_entity_poly.pdbx_seq_one_letter_code
_entity_poly.pdbx_strand_id
1 'polypeptide(L)'
;MKLICIIFSITVLIQIMGCQKAMDTSAEKNAINNLAENNVNQTAHNKNQVLSNQLTFVTYKYIDPMVGIEAFRMLIPKGWQVEGRITWSSNPALPAQSQFRFFNPNGLEQVEFFPTQSNFWTDNQTALYTNPPGTLRFGTLVAQPIKLKSAFSKVILPSFRGKVNDLQFIKRARVPELEQIAIGQPTKGLNSSAEGGKIRITYLENGKKMEEEMYAVVSQFVTYLPGSYLTPGYYINYWYIDYIFSFKAGYKKLDSNSKMFQTLIFSFKLNPKWFAKVVNTKEKMVQMIIQGIKAIGNIGKVIASSSSELRDDQLADWERRQQANDHIIQNFSDNIRGVERYNDPFSGNEVELPSGYGNAWANNLGEYILTESPSFNPNVGSNLNWQQIEIVK
;
A
#
# COMPACT_ATOMS: atom_id res chain seq x y z
N MET A 1 -13.50 15.46 26.67
CA MET A 1 -14.52 14.85 25.79
C MET A 1 -14.20 15.03 24.29
N LYS A 2 -14.00 16.26 23.77
CA LYS A 2 -13.54 16.49 22.38
C LYS A 2 -12.16 15.90 22.03
N LEU A 3 -11.28 15.71 23.02
CA LEU A 3 -9.92 15.19 22.83
C LEU A 3 -9.85 13.67 22.55
N ILE A 4 -10.78 12.87 23.07
CA ILE A 4 -10.85 11.42 22.81
C ILE A 4 -11.29 11.18 21.35
N CYS A 5 -12.18 12.03 20.82
CA CYS A 5 -12.51 12.06 19.40
C CYS A 5 -11.26 12.35 18.54
N ILE A 6 -10.40 13.28 18.93
CA ILE A 6 -9.18 13.62 18.17
C ILE A 6 -8.20 12.44 18.18
N ILE A 7 -7.94 11.86 19.35
CA ILE A 7 -6.97 10.77 19.54
C ILE A 7 -7.32 9.51 18.75
N PHE A 8 -8.61 9.15 18.68
CA PHE A 8 -9.03 7.98 17.90
C PHE A 8 -9.60 8.31 16.51
N SER A 9 -9.89 9.55 16.14
CA SER A 9 -10.28 9.87 14.75
C SER A 9 -9.07 9.86 13.82
N ILE A 10 -7.85 10.08 14.33
CA ILE A 10 -6.72 10.43 13.46
C ILE A 10 -5.90 9.26 12.91
N THR A 11 -5.87 8.09 13.54
CA THR A 11 -5.19 6.93 12.91
C THR A 11 -6.10 6.14 11.98
N VAL A 12 -6.55 6.76 10.88
CA VAL A 12 -7.16 5.98 9.80
C VAL A 12 -6.08 5.09 9.20
N LEU A 13 -6.47 3.84 8.97
CA LEU A 13 -5.65 2.80 8.40
C LEU A 13 -4.83 3.32 7.22
N ILE A 14 -3.56 3.47 7.55
CA ILE A 14 -2.40 3.49 6.70
C ILE A 14 -2.28 2.12 6.03
N GLN A 15 -1.85 2.11 4.77
CA GLN A 15 -1.92 1.00 3.80
C GLN A 15 -3.27 0.95 3.07
N ILE A 16 -3.44 1.79 2.04
CA ILE A 16 -3.46 1.32 0.65
C ILE A 16 -3.25 2.57 -0.23
N MET A 17 -2.17 2.62 -1.00
CA MET A 17 -1.84 3.72 -1.92
C MET A 17 -2.77 3.72 -3.13
N GLY A 18 -3.00 4.90 -3.74
CA GLY A 18 -3.34 4.94 -5.15
C GLY A 18 -3.96 6.20 -5.73
N CYS A 19 -3.21 6.78 -6.69
CA CYS A 19 -3.53 7.90 -7.56
C CYS A 19 -4.93 7.84 -8.23
N GLN A 20 -5.66 8.96 -8.23
CA GLN A 20 -6.51 9.30 -9.37
C GLN A 20 -6.72 10.82 -9.42
N LYS A 21 -6.27 11.47 -10.50
CA LYS A 21 -6.60 12.86 -10.80
C LYS A 21 -7.76 12.87 -11.79
N ALA A 22 -8.84 13.55 -11.41
CA ALA A 22 -9.93 13.90 -12.31
C ALA A 22 -9.44 14.93 -13.33
N MET A 23 -9.71 14.70 -14.62
CA MET A 23 -9.55 15.70 -15.67
C MET A 23 -10.91 16.12 -16.19
N ASP A 24 -11.21 17.41 -15.99
CA ASP A 24 -12.27 18.15 -16.64
C ASP A 24 -11.93 18.37 -18.13
N THR A 25 -12.91 18.17 -18.99
CA THR A 25 -12.85 18.26 -20.45
C THR A 25 -13.10 19.68 -20.96
N SER A 26 -12.27 20.17 -21.90
CA SER A 26 -12.72 20.96 -23.08
C SER A 26 -11.63 21.22 -24.13
N ALA A 27 -11.92 20.80 -25.38
CA ALA A 27 -11.54 21.36 -26.69
C ALA A 27 -10.04 21.37 -27.13
N GLU A 28 -9.62 21.12 -28.39
CA GLU A 28 -10.26 20.77 -29.66
C GLU A 28 -9.18 20.30 -30.68
N LYS A 29 -9.48 19.21 -31.40
CA LYS A 29 -9.28 18.89 -32.84
C LYS A 29 -8.08 19.35 -33.71
N ASN A 30 -7.60 18.32 -34.44
CA ASN A 30 -7.24 18.21 -35.88
C ASN A 30 -5.78 18.43 -36.34
N ALA A 31 -5.13 17.34 -36.82
CA ALA A 31 -4.82 17.14 -38.24
C ALA A 31 -4.35 15.69 -38.52
N ILE A 32 -4.69 15.20 -39.70
CA ILE A 32 -4.74 13.80 -40.14
C ILE A 32 -3.75 13.59 -41.32
N ASN A 33 -3.08 12.42 -41.32
CA ASN A 33 -2.68 11.55 -42.45
C ASN A 33 -1.32 11.59 -43.19
N ASN A 34 -0.94 10.34 -43.51
CA ASN A 34 -0.07 9.76 -44.54
C ASN A 34 1.44 9.73 -44.22
N LEU A 35 2.16 8.60 -44.27
CA LEU A 35 2.16 7.56 -45.31
C LEU A 35 2.46 6.16 -44.72
N ALA A 36 1.61 5.18 -45.05
CA ALA A 36 2.01 3.78 -45.13
C ALA A 36 2.61 3.51 -46.53
N GLU A 37 3.21 2.32 -46.67
CA GLU A 37 3.79 1.71 -47.88
C GLU A 37 5.30 1.89 -48.04
N ASN A 38 6.05 0.92 -47.51
CA ASN A 38 6.87 0.01 -48.32
C ASN A 38 7.74 -0.86 -47.41
N ASN A 39 7.43 -2.16 -47.36
CA ASN A 39 8.38 -3.29 -47.42
C ASN A 39 7.76 -4.55 -46.79
N VAL A 40 6.71 -5.05 -47.44
CA VAL A 40 6.44 -6.48 -47.46
C VAL A 40 7.48 -7.08 -48.39
N ASN A 41 8.46 -7.80 -47.82
CA ASN A 41 9.18 -8.93 -48.42
C ASN A 41 10.58 -9.03 -47.80
N GLN A 42 10.68 -9.75 -46.67
CA GLN A 42 11.84 -10.56 -46.26
C GLN A 42 11.72 -10.86 -44.76
N THR A 43 11.12 -11.99 -44.40
CA THR A 43 11.47 -12.82 -43.22
C THR A 43 10.53 -14.03 -43.12
N ALA A 44 10.48 -14.82 -44.18
CA ALA A 44 10.02 -16.21 -44.10
C ALA A 44 11.22 -17.12 -43.82
N HIS A 45 11.93 -16.95 -42.69
CA HIS A 45 12.90 -17.90 -42.12
C HIS A 45 13.41 -17.37 -40.78
N ASN A 46 12.62 -17.54 -39.71
CA ASN A 46 13.07 -17.62 -38.30
C ASN A 46 11.84 -17.78 -37.39
N LYS A 47 11.11 -18.90 -37.58
CA LYS A 47 10.16 -19.39 -36.57
C LYS A 47 10.86 -20.47 -35.77
N ASN A 48 11.64 -20.06 -34.77
CA ASN A 48 11.79 -20.73 -33.47
C ASN A 48 12.84 -20.02 -32.61
N GLN A 49 12.43 -19.67 -31.38
CA GLN A 49 13.24 -19.17 -30.27
C GLN A 49 13.82 -17.75 -30.38
N VAL A 50 12.93 -16.75 -30.32
CA VAL A 50 13.18 -15.61 -29.44
C VAL A 50 12.23 -15.81 -28.27
N LEU A 51 12.75 -16.18 -27.10
CA LEU A 51 12.02 -15.99 -25.83
C LEU A 51 11.70 -14.49 -25.80
N SER A 52 10.48 -14.12 -26.19
CA SER A 52 10.07 -12.73 -26.14
C SER A 52 10.18 -12.27 -24.69
N ASN A 53 11.00 -11.25 -24.44
CA ASN A 53 10.97 -10.41 -23.25
C ASN A 53 9.58 -9.76 -23.19
N GLN A 54 8.57 -10.54 -22.83
CA GLN A 54 7.19 -10.13 -22.74
C GLN A 54 6.76 -10.21 -21.28
N LEU A 55 6.35 -9.08 -20.73
CA LEU A 55 5.80 -8.99 -19.40
C LEU A 55 4.34 -8.59 -19.52
N THR A 56 3.44 -9.42 -18.99
CA THR A 56 2.00 -9.15 -19.01
C THR A 56 1.53 -8.90 -17.60
N PHE A 57 0.77 -7.82 -17.40
CA PHE A 57 0.10 -7.49 -16.15
C PHE A 57 -1.41 -7.64 -16.29
N VAL A 58 -2.05 -8.07 -15.22
CA VAL A 58 -3.51 -8.16 -15.10
C VAL A 58 -3.95 -7.37 -13.87
N THR A 59 -5.16 -6.80 -13.93
CA THR A 59 -5.75 -6.12 -12.77
C THR A 59 -6.27 -7.15 -11.76
N TYR A 60 -5.66 -7.17 -10.57
CA TYR A 60 -6.20 -7.85 -9.40
C TYR A 60 -7.11 -6.92 -8.61
N LYS A 61 -8.25 -7.44 -8.13
CA LYS A 61 -9.21 -6.72 -7.28
C LYS A 61 -9.49 -7.57 -6.04
N TYR A 62 -9.41 -6.97 -4.86
CA TYR A 62 -9.84 -7.63 -3.62
C TYR A 62 -11.19 -7.09 -3.16
N ILE A 63 -12.19 -7.97 -3.08
CA ILE A 63 -13.48 -7.66 -2.47
C ILE A 63 -13.42 -8.03 -1.00
N ASP A 64 -13.65 -7.08 -0.11
CA ASP A 64 -13.72 -7.35 1.32
C ASP A 64 -15.01 -8.13 1.63
N PRO A 65 -14.92 -9.41 2.03
CA PRO A 65 -16.09 -10.25 2.24
C PRO A 65 -16.97 -9.77 3.41
N MET A 66 -16.43 -8.98 4.34
CA MET A 66 -17.17 -8.47 5.48
C MET A 66 -18.17 -7.37 5.07
N VAL A 67 -17.86 -6.60 4.03
CA VAL A 67 -18.66 -5.44 3.61
C VAL A 67 -19.17 -5.54 2.18
N GLY A 68 -18.67 -6.48 1.37
CA GLY A 68 -19.06 -6.67 -0.02
C GLY A 68 -18.60 -5.54 -0.95
N ILE A 69 -17.58 -4.77 -0.55
CA ILE A 69 -17.04 -3.64 -1.30
C ILE A 69 -15.62 -4.00 -1.75
N GLU A 70 -15.26 -3.65 -2.99
CA GLU A 70 -13.87 -3.71 -3.43
C GLU A 70 -13.01 -2.83 -2.51
N ALA A 71 -12.04 -3.40 -1.82
CA ALA A 71 -11.14 -2.65 -0.95
C ALA A 71 -10.04 -1.96 -1.76
N PHE A 72 -9.42 -2.71 -2.66
CA PHE A 72 -8.37 -2.18 -3.53
C PHE A 72 -8.27 -2.97 -4.82
N ARG A 73 -7.57 -2.38 -5.77
CA ARG A 73 -7.06 -3.03 -6.98
C ARG A 73 -5.59 -2.70 -7.21
N MET A 74 -4.90 -3.53 -7.98
CA MET A 74 -3.51 -3.30 -8.41
C MET A 74 -3.19 -4.15 -9.64
N LEU A 75 -2.13 -3.81 -10.34
CA LEU A 75 -1.55 -4.68 -11.36
C LEU A 75 -0.67 -5.74 -10.72
N ILE A 76 -0.84 -6.98 -11.18
CA ILE A 76 0.05 -8.09 -10.83
C ILE A 76 0.50 -8.80 -12.12
N PRO A 77 1.69 -9.40 -12.17
CA PRO A 77 2.13 -10.12 -13.35
C PRO A 77 1.22 -11.32 -13.60
N LYS A 78 0.92 -11.57 -14.87
CA LYS A 78 0.05 -12.67 -15.29
C LYS A 78 0.63 -14.01 -14.80
N GLY A 79 -0.23 -14.82 -14.17
CA GLY A 79 0.15 -16.12 -13.60
C GLY A 79 0.62 -16.06 -12.15
N TRP A 80 0.75 -14.88 -11.55
CA TRP A 80 1.00 -14.76 -10.12
C TRP A 80 -0.22 -15.19 -9.30
N GLN A 81 0.04 -15.75 -8.13
CA GLN A 81 -0.97 -16.13 -7.15
C GLN A 81 -1.03 -15.12 -6.02
N VAL A 82 -2.21 -15.00 -5.42
CA VAL A 82 -2.48 -14.08 -4.32
C VAL A 82 -3.08 -14.84 -3.16
N GLU A 83 -2.52 -14.65 -1.98
CA GLU A 83 -3.07 -15.13 -0.72
C GLU A 83 -3.15 -13.96 0.24
N GLY A 84 -4.26 -13.82 0.95
CA GLY A 84 -4.40 -12.73 1.90
C GLY A 84 -5.84 -12.43 2.25
N ARG A 85 -5.99 -11.51 3.19
CA ARG A 85 -7.29 -11.04 3.65
C ARG A 85 -7.18 -9.70 4.36
N ILE A 86 -8.34 -9.04 4.41
CA ILE A 86 -8.63 -8.00 5.37
C ILE A 86 -9.34 -8.64 6.57
N THR A 87 -8.87 -8.34 7.77
CA THR A 87 -9.49 -8.77 9.03
C THR A 87 -10.05 -7.58 9.78
N TRP A 88 -11.27 -7.70 10.28
CA TRP A 88 -11.92 -6.67 11.08
C TRP A 88 -11.83 -6.99 12.57
N SER A 89 -11.57 -5.97 13.39
CA SER A 89 -11.41 -6.12 14.83
C SER A 89 -12.16 -5.02 15.59
N SER A 90 -12.39 -5.25 16.89
CA SER A 90 -12.96 -4.24 17.79
C SER A 90 -11.92 -3.24 18.31
N ASN A 91 -10.70 -3.25 17.77
CA ASN A 91 -9.68 -2.26 18.10
C ASN A 91 -9.96 -0.97 17.31
N PRO A 92 -10.42 0.13 17.94
CA PRO A 92 -10.69 1.39 17.25
C PRO A 92 -9.43 2.04 16.66
N ALA A 93 -8.22 1.67 17.12
CA ALA A 93 -6.98 2.16 16.53
C ALA A 93 -6.70 1.50 15.16
N LEU A 94 -7.13 0.23 14.99
CA LEU A 94 -6.95 -0.56 13.76
C LEU A 94 -8.16 -1.49 13.52
N PRO A 95 -9.31 -0.92 13.10
CA PRO A 95 -10.55 -1.69 12.96
C PRO A 95 -10.55 -2.63 11.77
N ALA A 96 -9.72 -2.37 10.76
CA ALA A 96 -9.42 -3.28 9.66
C ALA A 96 -7.90 -3.51 9.63
N GLN A 97 -7.42 -4.67 9.17
CA GLN A 97 -5.99 -4.95 9.01
C GLN A 97 -5.80 -5.79 7.77
N SER A 98 -4.84 -5.41 6.93
CA SER A 98 -4.51 -6.12 5.69
C SER A 98 -3.30 -7.03 5.88
N GLN A 99 -3.35 -8.22 5.30
CA GLN A 99 -2.20 -9.08 5.12
C GLN A 99 -2.33 -9.77 3.77
N PHE A 100 -1.35 -9.58 2.89
CA PHE A 100 -1.37 -10.12 1.54
C PHE A 100 0.00 -10.58 1.09
N ARG A 101 0.01 -11.61 0.26
CA ARG A 101 1.17 -12.17 -0.42
C ARG A 101 0.84 -12.35 -1.88
N PHE A 102 1.60 -11.69 -2.73
CA PHE A 102 1.54 -11.80 -4.19
C PHE A 102 2.83 -12.51 -4.62
N PHE A 103 2.74 -13.65 -5.28
CA PHE A 103 3.94 -14.45 -5.56
C PHE A 103 3.88 -15.15 -6.91
N ASN A 104 5.05 -15.35 -7.50
CA ASN A 104 5.24 -16.19 -8.67
C ASN A 104 5.26 -17.67 -8.24
N PRO A 105 4.25 -18.50 -8.56
CA PRO A 105 4.25 -19.91 -8.16
C PRO A 105 5.38 -20.73 -8.81
N ASN A 106 5.95 -20.25 -9.91
CA ASN A 106 7.02 -20.90 -10.65
C ASN A 106 8.39 -20.24 -10.41
N GLY A 107 8.48 -19.28 -9.49
CA GLY A 107 9.67 -18.48 -9.24
C GLY A 107 9.92 -18.25 -7.76
N LEU A 108 10.73 -17.22 -7.49
CA LEU A 108 11.09 -16.81 -6.12
C LEU A 108 10.68 -15.36 -5.83
N GLU A 109 10.06 -14.71 -6.81
CA GLU A 109 9.59 -13.34 -6.74
C GLU A 109 8.31 -13.28 -5.91
N GLN A 110 8.29 -12.35 -4.96
CA GLN A 110 7.15 -12.13 -4.07
C GLN A 110 7.10 -10.68 -3.62
N VAL A 111 5.87 -10.16 -3.49
CA VAL A 111 5.54 -8.94 -2.75
C VAL A 111 4.66 -9.33 -1.57
N GLU A 112 4.97 -8.83 -0.38
CA GLU A 112 4.20 -9.13 0.82
C GLU A 112 3.82 -7.84 1.56
N PHE A 113 2.54 -7.74 1.94
CA PHE A 113 1.99 -6.72 2.82
C PHE A 113 1.72 -7.35 4.18
N PHE A 114 2.32 -6.77 5.21
CA PHE A 114 2.24 -7.29 6.57
C PHE A 114 1.27 -6.46 7.41
N PRO A 115 0.63 -7.07 8.42
CA PRO A 115 -0.30 -6.37 9.29
C PRO A 115 0.40 -5.27 10.08
N THR A 116 -0.23 -4.09 10.10
CA THR A 116 0.19 -2.96 10.94
C THR A 116 0.00 -3.29 12.42
N GLN A 117 0.92 -2.80 13.26
CA GLN A 117 0.83 -2.97 14.71
C GLN A 117 0.46 -1.64 15.38
N SER A 118 -0.57 -1.65 16.22
CA SER A 118 -0.96 -0.50 17.05
C SER A 118 -0.55 -0.70 18.49
N ASN A 119 0.00 0.34 19.09
CA ASN A 119 0.43 0.37 20.47
C ASN A 119 -0.01 1.67 21.16
N PHE A 120 -0.15 1.58 22.47
CA PHE A 120 -0.53 2.68 23.35
C PHE A 120 0.54 2.87 24.41
N TRP A 121 0.87 4.13 24.69
CA TRP A 121 1.71 4.51 25.81
C TRP A 121 1.25 5.82 26.46
N THR A 122 1.56 5.99 27.74
CA THR A 122 1.28 7.20 28.53
C THR A 122 2.24 7.27 29.69
N ASP A 123 2.50 8.46 30.21
CA ASP A 123 3.17 8.69 31.51
C ASP A 123 2.20 8.72 32.69
N ASN A 124 0.88 8.64 32.44
CA ASN A 124 -0.14 8.57 33.49
C ASN A 124 -0.04 7.25 34.27
N GLN A 125 0.48 7.33 35.49
CA GLN A 125 0.70 6.18 36.36
C GLN A 125 -0.60 5.45 36.74
N THR A 126 -1.72 6.15 36.85
CA THR A 126 -3.02 5.51 37.13
C THR A 126 -3.48 4.65 35.94
N ALA A 127 -3.27 5.16 34.72
CA ALA A 127 -3.57 4.41 33.50
C ALA A 127 -2.64 3.20 33.34
N LEU A 128 -1.35 3.34 33.65
CA LEU A 128 -0.39 2.22 33.61
C LEU A 128 -0.62 1.20 34.73
N TYR A 129 -1.13 1.62 35.89
CA TYR A 129 -1.48 0.69 36.97
C TYR A 129 -2.69 -0.18 36.59
N THR A 130 -3.70 0.40 35.93
CA THR A 130 -4.92 -0.32 35.51
C THR A 130 -4.73 -1.11 34.21
N ASN A 131 -3.84 -0.66 33.33
CA ASN A 131 -3.44 -1.37 32.12
C ASN A 131 -1.91 -1.41 32.03
N PRO A 132 -1.25 -2.35 32.75
CA PRO A 132 0.21 -2.44 32.75
C PRO A 132 0.78 -2.84 31.38
N PRO A 133 2.08 -2.57 31.12
CA PRO A 133 2.74 -2.98 29.88
C PRO A 133 2.54 -4.47 29.58
N GLY A 134 2.25 -4.81 28.33
CA GLY A 134 1.90 -6.18 27.90
C GLY A 134 0.41 -6.51 27.97
N THR A 135 -0.43 -5.64 28.54
CA THR A 135 -1.90 -5.79 28.52
C THR A 135 -2.53 -5.00 27.37
N LEU A 136 -3.85 -5.15 27.19
CA LEU A 136 -4.61 -4.40 26.19
C LEU A 136 -5.39 -3.25 26.84
N ARG A 137 -5.31 -2.06 26.24
CA ARG A 137 -6.17 -0.92 26.53
C ARG A 137 -6.99 -0.59 25.29
N PHE A 138 -8.32 -0.75 25.38
CA PHE A 138 -9.23 -0.63 24.24
C PHE A 138 -8.81 -1.48 23.03
N GLY A 139 -8.30 -2.70 23.27
CA GLY A 139 -7.83 -3.60 22.21
C GLY A 139 -6.47 -3.22 21.59
N THR A 140 -5.81 -2.17 22.08
CA THR A 140 -4.46 -1.76 21.68
C THR A 140 -3.44 -2.21 22.73
N LEU A 141 -2.29 -2.75 22.30
CA LEU A 141 -1.22 -3.20 23.21
C LEU A 141 -0.61 -2.03 23.98
N VAL A 142 -0.51 -2.13 25.29
CA VAL A 142 0.24 -1.17 26.11
C VAL A 142 1.73 -1.52 26.04
N ALA A 143 2.50 -0.68 25.34
CA ALA A 143 3.93 -0.88 25.14
C ALA A 143 4.66 0.44 24.91
N GLN A 144 5.89 0.55 25.40
CA GLN A 144 6.74 1.72 25.17
C GLN A 144 7.10 1.86 23.69
N PRO A 145 7.13 3.08 23.13
CA PRO A 145 7.59 3.32 21.77
C PRO A 145 9.03 2.85 21.57
N ILE A 146 9.28 2.24 20.41
CA ILE A 146 10.61 1.82 19.99
C ILE A 146 11.06 2.62 18.76
N LYS A 147 12.36 2.59 18.44
CA LYS A 147 12.89 3.16 17.19
C LYS A 147 12.80 2.18 16.03
N LEU A 148 12.85 2.66 14.80
CA LEU A 148 12.70 1.85 13.59
C LEU A 148 13.69 0.67 13.55
N LYS A 149 14.96 0.90 13.92
CA LYS A 149 15.97 -0.17 14.02
C LYS A 149 15.51 -1.32 14.93
N SER A 150 14.92 -0.99 16.08
CA SER A 150 14.39 -2.00 17.02
C SER A 150 13.12 -2.64 16.50
N ALA A 151 12.25 -1.90 15.80
CA ALA A 151 11.08 -2.46 15.15
C ALA A 151 11.47 -3.57 14.16
N PHE A 152 12.47 -3.33 13.31
CA PHE A 152 12.97 -4.38 12.41
C PHE A 152 13.51 -5.60 13.17
N SER A 153 14.43 -5.40 14.12
CA SER A 153 15.17 -6.51 14.75
C SER A 153 14.38 -7.27 15.81
N LYS A 154 13.46 -6.62 16.53
CA LYS A 154 12.75 -7.20 17.68
C LYS A 154 11.30 -7.55 17.38
N VAL A 155 10.71 -6.99 16.32
CA VAL A 155 9.29 -7.15 16.02
C VAL A 155 9.09 -7.74 14.64
N ILE A 156 9.48 -7.03 13.58
CA ILE A 156 9.18 -7.41 12.19
C ILE A 156 9.86 -8.73 11.81
N LEU A 157 11.19 -8.82 11.92
CA LEU A 157 11.92 -10.02 11.51
C LEU A 157 11.57 -11.24 12.37
N PRO A 158 11.50 -11.15 13.72
CA PRO A 158 11.05 -12.29 14.51
C PRO A 158 9.63 -12.76 14.15
N SER A 159 8.71 -11.83 13.88
CA SER A 159 7.32 -12.18 13.57
C SER A 159 7.16 -12.84 12.20
N PHE A 160 7.85 -12.31 11.18
CA PHE A 160 7.60 -12.68 9.79
C PHE A 160 8.70 -13.54 9.15
N ARG A 161 9.89 -13.55 9.74
CA ARG A 161 11.07 -14.30 9.27
C ARG A 161 11.74 -15.09 10.40
N GLY A 162 11.09 -15.30 11.54
CA GLY A 162 11.69 -16.05 12.67
C GLY A 162 11.98 -17.54 12.40
N LYS A 163 11.50 -18.08 11.27
CA LYS A 163 11.68 -19.48 10.86
C LYS A 163 12.70 -19.68 9.73
N VAL A 164 13.29 -18.61 9.21
CA VAL A 164 14.31 -18.72 8.15
C VAL A 164 15.69 -18.96 8.77
N ASN A 165 16.60 -19.56 8.01
CA ASN A 165 17.97 -19.83 8.47
C ASN A 165 18.94 -18.78 7.91
N ASP A 166 20.09 -18.62 8.55
CA ASP A 166 21.21 -17.77 8.08
C ASP A 166 20.80 -16.34 7.71
N LEU A 167 19.92 -15.73 8.51
CA LEU A 167 19.50 -14.36 8.28
C LEU A 167 20.65 -13.38 8.50
N GLN A 168 20.93 -12.56 7.48
CA GLN A 168 21.99 -11.56 7.49
C GLN A 168 21.46 -10.20 7.03
N PHE A 169 21.88 -9.13 7.71
CA PHE A 169 21.62 -7.76 7.27
C PHE A 169 22.67 -7.33 6.24
N ILE A 170 22.20 -6.84 5.10
CA ILE A 170 23.05 -6.32 4.02
C ILE A 170 23.12 -4.80 4.08
N LYS A 171 21.95 -4.13 4.14
CA LYS A 171 21.87 -2.67 4.06
C LYS A 171 20.70 -2.15 4.90
N ARG A 172 20.83 -0.90 5.36
CA ARG A 172 19.73 -0.11 5.92
C ARG A 172 19.75 1.29 5.30
N ALA A 173 18.58 1.85 5.06
CA ALA A 173 18.44 3.22 4.56
C ALA A 173 17.17 3.86 5.14
N ARG A 174 17.20 5.19 5.30
CA ARG A 174 16.01 5.98 5.61
C ARG A 174 15.15 6.14 4.35
N VAL A 175 13.84 6.26 4.53
CA VAL A 175 12.87 6.53 3.47
C VAL A 175 11.96 7.67 3.96
N PRO A 176 12.41 8.94 3.85
CA PRO A 176 11.67 10.11 4.33
C PRO A 176 10.28 10.26 3.72
N GLU A 177 10.11 9.77 2.49
CA GLU A 177 8.85 9.69 1.77
C GLU A 177 7.78 8.99 2.61
N LEU A 178 8.11 7.81 3.16
CA LEU A 178 7.19 7.04 4.00
C LEU A 178 6.88 7.73 5.33
N GLU A 179 7.80 8.55 5.86
CA GLU A 179 7.57 9.34 7.09
C GLU A 179 6.48 10.39 6.87
N GLN A 180 6.55 11.10 5.75
CA GLN A 180 5.56 12.13 5.40
C GLN A 180 4.17 11.52 5.21
N ILE A 181 4.10 10.37 4.51
CA ILE A 181 2.85 9.63 4.35
C ILE A 181 2.29 9.21 5.72
N ALA A 182 3.14 8.69 6.62
CA ALA A 182 2.69 8.21 7.93
C ALA A 182 2.24 9.33 8.88
N ILE A 183 2.92 10.47 8.89
CA ILE A 183 2.56 11.62 9.71
C ILE A 183 1.19 12.18 9.27
N GLY A 184 0.92 12.19 7.97
CA GLY A 184 -0.29 12.77 7.41
C GLY A 184 -0.40 14.27 7.66
N GLN A 185 -1.63 14.78 7.71
CA GLN A 185 -1.88 16.21 7.87
C GLN A 185 -1.72 16.67 9.33
N PRO A 186 -1.13 17.85 9.58
CA PRO A 186 -1.05 18.42 10.92
C PRO A 186 -2.46 18.58 11.52
N THR A 187 -2.66 18.04 12.71
CA THR A 187 -3.92 18.21 13.44
C THR A 187 -3.68 19.01 14.71
N LYS A 188 -4.52 20.02 14.94
CA LYS A 188 -4.40 20.89 16.12
C LYS A 188 -4.50 20.07 17.42
N GLY A 189 -3.51 20.24 18.30
CA GLY A 189 -3.44 19.53 19.57
C GLY A 189 -2.86 18.12 19.48
N LEU A 190 -2.37 17.71 18.30
CA LEU A 190 -1.68 16.44 18.09
C LEU A 190 -0.26 16.68 17.61
N ASN A 191 0.71 16.08 18.30
CA ASN A 191 2.11 16.08 17.90
C ASN A 191 2.41 14.74 17.22
N SER A 192 2.59 14.80 15.90
CA SER A 192 2.90 13.63 15.07
C SER A 192 4.38 13.58 14.72
N SER A 193 4.98 12.38 14.74
CA SER A 193 6.35 12.15 14.28
C SER A 193 6.48 10.76 13.67
N ALA A 194 7.43 10.55 12.76
CA ALA A 194 7.69 9.25 12.16
C ALA A 194 9.17 9.02 11.87
N GLU A 195 9.60 7.75 11.92
CA GLU A 195 10.91 7.28 11.45
C GLU A 195 10.67 6.17 10.43
N GLY A 196 11.02 6.42 9.17
CA GLY A 196 10.68 5.57 8.04
C GLY A 196 11.94 5.07 7.34
N GLY A 197 11.93 3.82 6.91
CA GLY A 197 13.13 3.23 6.34
C GLY A 197 12.94 1.83 5.79
N LYS A 198 14.05 1.32 5.27
CA LYS A 198 14.13 0.00 4.68
C LYS A 198 15.38 -0.74 5.12
N ILE A 199 15.29 -2.07 5.12
CA ILE A 199 16.41 -2.99 5.30
C ILE A 199 16.49 -3.93 4.12
N ARG A 200 17.70 -4.31 3.74
CA ARG A 200 17.95 -5.42 2.82
C ARG A 200 18.59 -6.56 3.59
N ILE A 201 18.03 -7.75 3.44
CA ILE A 201 18.45 -8.96 4.13
C ILE A 201 18.65 -10.11 3.15
N THR A 202 19.45 -11.08 3.55
CA THR A 202 19.53 -12.39 2.89
C THR A 202 19.29 -13.49 3.91
N TYR A 203 18.75 -14.61 3.47
CA TYR A 203 18.51 -15.77 4.32
C TYR A 203 18.34 -17.02 3.47
N LEU A 204 18.31 -18.19 4.11
CA LEU A 204 17.91 -19.45 3.51
C LEU A 204 16.46 -19.76 3.86
N GLU A 205 15.65 -20.00 2.83
CA GLU A 205 14.28 -20.48 2.98
C GLU A 205 14.11 -21.71 2.10
N ASN A 206 13.74 -22.84 2.72
CA ASN A 206 13.60 -24.13 2.03
C ASN A 206 14.85 -24.50 1.19
N GLY A 207 16.05 -24.22 1.72
CA GLY A 207 17.34 -24.48 1.05
C GLY A 207 17.71 -23.50 -0.07
N LYS A 208 16.84 -22.54 -0.40
CA LYS A 208 17.11 -21.52 -1.43
C LYS A 208 17.60 -20.24 -0.79
N LYS A 209 18.65 -19.65 -1.36
CA LYS A 209 19.17 -18.37 -0.91
C LYS A 209 18.30 -17.24 -1.46
N MET A 210 17.71 -16.51 -0.53
CA MET A 210 16.78 -15.41 -0.79
C MET A 210 17.44 -14.08 -0.52
N GLU A 211 16.95 -13.06 -1.21
CA GLU A 211 17.21 -11.66 -0.92
C GLU A 211 15.89 -10.91 -0.80
N GLU A 212 15.76 -10.08 0.23
CA GLU A 212 14.53 -9.37 0.52
C GLU A 212 14.83 -7.94 0.99
N GLU A 213 14.08 -6.97 0.47
CA GLU A 213 14.05 -5.61 0.96
C GLU A 213 12.71 -5.35 1.66
N MET A 214 12.76 -5.06 2.96
CA MET A 214 11.59 -4.77 3.77
C MET A 214 11.55 -3.29 4.14
N TYR A 215 10.36 -2.70 4.06
CA TYR A 215 10.07 -1.33 4.41
C TYR A 215 9.20 -1.31 5.67
N ALA A 216 9.34 -0.27 6.48
CA ALA A 216 8.46 0.00 7.61
C ALA A 216 8.60 1.46 8.06
N VAL A 217 7.59 1.91 8.79
CA VAL A 217 7.62 3.19 9.50
C VAL A 217 7.26 2.94 10.96
N VAL A 218 7.88 3.71 11.85
CA VAL A 218 7.42 3.87 13.23
C VAL A 218 6.85 5.26 13.38
N SER A 219 5.53 5.35 13.49
CA SER A 219 4.79 6.61 13.65
C SER A 219 4.32 6.78 15.10
N GLN A 220 4.31 8.01 15.60
CA GLN A 220 3.86 8.36 16.95
C GLN A 220 2.93 9.57 16.90
N PHE A 221 1.84 9.49 17.64
CA PHE A 221 0.76 10.48 17.70
C PHE A 221 0.50 10.83 19.16
N VAL A 222 1.16 11.91 19.61
CA VAL A 222 1.21 12.31 21.03
C VAL A 222 0.23 13.46 21.26
N THR A 223 -0.68 13.29 22.21
CA THR A 223 -1.58 14.33 22.70
C THR A 223 -1.26 14.63 24.15
N TYR A 224 -1.08 15.91 24.48
CA TYR A 224 -0.89 16.36 25.85
C TYR A 224 -2.23 16.76 26.47
N LEU A 225 -2.53 16.18 27.62
CA LEU A 225 -3.72 16.45 28.40
C LEU A 225 -3.37 17.39 29.55
N PRO A 226 -4.11 18.51 29.72
CA PRO A 226 -3.88 19.41 30.83
C PRO A 226 -4.15 18.69 32.15
N GLY A 227 -3.36 19.03 33.17
CA GLY A 227 -3.61 18.59 34.53
C GLY A 227 -4.86 19.22 35.12
N SER A 228 -5.29 18.69 36.25
CA SER A 228 -6.27 19.30 37.14
C SER A 228 -5.60 19.58 38.49
N TYR A 229 -6.33 20.21 39.41
CA TYR A 229 -5.86 20.39 40.79
C TYR A 229 -5.45 19.07 41.46
N LEU A 230 -6.08 17.95 41.09
CA LEU A 230 -5.86 16.63 41.70
C LEU A 230 -4.93 15.72 40.89
N THR A 231 -4.61 16.07 39.64
CA THR A 231 -3.85 15.19 38.74
C THR A 231 -2.88 16.01 37.89
N PRO A 232 -1.58 15.68 37.86
CA PRO A 232 -0.65 16.29 36.92
C PRO A 232 -1.12 16.14 35.47
N GLY A 233 -0.69 17.05 34.61
CA GLY A 233 -0.81 16.86 33.17
C GLY A 233 -0.06 15.59 32.75
N TYR A 234 -0.54 14.95 31.69
CA TYR A 234 0.03 13.70 31.18
C TYR A 234 -0.13 13.67 29.66
N TYR A 235 0.59 12.80 28.98
CA TYR A 235 0.41 12.58 27.55
C TYR A 235 -0.21 11.22 27.26
N ILE A 236 -0.88 11.14 26.12
CA ILE A 236 -1.29 9.88 25.50
C ILE A 236 -0.54 9.78 24.17
N ASN A 237 0.06 8.63 23.92
CA ASN A 237 0.72 8.31 22.66
C ASN A 237 0.08 7.06 22.06
N TYR A 238 -0.52 7.21 20.89
CA TYR A 238 -0.76 6.08 20.00
C TYR A 238 0.39 6.00 19.02
N TRP A 239 1.08 4.86 18.99
CA TRP A 239 2.21 4.66 18.10
C TRP A 239 2.08 3.35 17.35
N TYR A 240 2.63 3.33 16.13
CA TYR A 240 2.42 2.25 15.19
C TYR A 240 3.73 1.76 14.61
N ILE A 241 3.74 0.48 14.22
CA ILE A 241 4.69 -0.05 13.25
C ILE A 241 3.86 -0.35 12.02
N ASP A 242 3.93 0.54 11.04
CA ASP A 242 3.04 0.61 9.88
C ASP A 242 3.85 0.65 8.57
N TYR A 243 3.15 0.68 7.43
CA TYR A 243 3.75 0.58 6.09
C TYR A 243 4.72 -0.60 5.95
N ILE A 244 4.40 -1.73 6.57
CA ILE A 244 5.25 -2.91 6.53
C ILE A 244 4.96 -3.67 5.24
N PHE A 245 5.90 -3.63 4.30
CA PHE A 245 5.85 -4.41 3.07
C PHE A 245 7.25 -4.87 2.65
N SER A 246 7.32 -5.85 1.78
CA SER A 246 8.60 -6.29 1.25
C SER A 246 8.56 -6.75 -0.20
N PHE A 247 9.73 -6.68 -0.82
CA PHE A 247 10.05 -7.29 -2.09
C PHE A 247 11.06 -8.40 -1.85
N LYS A 248 10.77 -9.58 -2.39
CA LYS A 248 11.60 -10.78 -2.20
C LYS A 248 11.87 -11.41 -3.55
N ALA A 249 13.11 -11.84 -3.75
CA ALA A 249 13.53 -12.58 -4.93
C ALA A 249 14.65 -13.56 -4.58
N GLY A 250 15.06 -14.39 -5.54
CA GLY A 250 16.28 -15.17 -5.41
C GLY A 250 17.51 -14.27 -5.16
N TYR A 251 18.55 -14.82 -4.54
CA TYR A 251 19.78 -14.08 -4.26
C TYR A 251 20.32 -13.33 -5.48
N LYS A 252 20.60 -12.03 -5.32
CA LYS A 252 21.07 -11.10 -6.38
C LYS A 252 20.08 -10.89 -7.54
N LYS A 253 18.80 -11.24 -7.37
CA LYS A 253 17.75 -11.01 -8.36
C LYS A 253 16.76 -9.92 -7.96
N LEU A 254 16.92 -9.31 -6.79
CA LEU A 254 15.99 -8.28 -6.32
C LEU A 254 16.05 -7.03 -7.21
N ASP A 255 17.26 -6.56 -7.54
CA ASP A 255 17.44 -5.35 -8.35
C ASP A 255 16.97 -5.54 -9.80
N SER A 256 17.21 -6.72 -10.39
CA SER A 256 16.73 -7.02 -11.75
C SER A 256 15.20 -7.11 -11.83
N ASN A 257 14.52 -7.39 -10.72
CA ASN A 257 13.05 -7.45 -10.64
C ASN A 257 12.43 -6.15 -10.11
N SER A 258 13.23 -5.14 -9.78
CA SER A 258 12.79 -3.90 -9.13
C SER A 258 11.67 -3.18 -9.89
N LYS A 259 11.78 -3.08 -11.21
CA LYS A 259 10.79 -2.43 -12.08
C LYS A 259 9.43 -3.12 -12.00
N MET A 260 9.42 -4.45 -12.05
CA MET A 260 8.19 -5.23 -11.89
C MET A 260 7.58 -4.97 -10.52
N PHE A 261 8.36 -5.08 -9.43
CA PHE A 261 7.87 -4.82 -8.08
C PHE A 261 7.30 -3.41 -7.90
N GLN A 262 7.92 -2.40 -8.52
CA GLN A 262 7.45 -1.02 -8.51
C GLN A 262 6.08 -0.90 -9.17
N THR A 263 5.88 -1.51 -10.35
CA THR A 263 4.58 -1.51 -11.02
C THR A 263 3.47 -2.08 -10.12
N LEU A 264 3.74 -3.12 -9.33
CA LEU A 264 2.75 -3.64 -8.36
C LEU A 264 2.36 -2.54 -7.35
N ILE A 265 3.34 -1.86 -6.75
CA ILE A 265 3.07 -0.85 -5.71
C ILE A 265 2.45 0.42 -6.26
N PHE A 266 2.92 0.94 -7.39
CA PHE A 266 2.46 2.20 -7.96
C PHE A 266 1.08 2.09 -8.62
N SER A 267 0.73 0.91 -9.12
CA SER A 267 -0.58 0.65 -9.72
C SER A 267 -1.69 0.40 -8.69
N PHE A 268 -1.35 0.26 -7.42
CA PHE A 268 -2.31 0.04 -6.35
C PHE A 268 -3.26 1.22 -6.24
N LYS A 269 -4.55 0.92 -6.06
CA LYS A 269 -5.66 1.85 -5.93
C LYS A 269 -6.58 1.43 -4.80
N LEU A 270 -6.71 2.28 -3.78
CA LEU A 270 -7.68 2.13 -2.71
C LEU A 270 -9.06 2.60 -3.16
N ASN A 271 -10.09 1.84 -2.84
CA ASN A 271 -11.46 2.25 -3.13
C ASN A 271 -11.95 3.27 -2.09
N PRO A 272 -12.38 4.48 -2.50
CA PRO A 272 -12.85 5.52 -1.58
C PRO A 272 -14.08 5.10 -0.75
N LYS A 273 -14.96 4.25 -1.30
CA LYS A 273 -16.14 3.74 -0.56
C LYS A 273 -15.74 2.76 0.55
N TRP A 274 -14.76 1.90 0.27
CA TRP A 274 -14.23 1.02 1.30
C TRP A 274 -13.48 1.81 2.37
N PHE A 275 -12.69 2.80 1.96
CA PHE A 275 -12.02 3.72 2.89
C PHE A 275 -13.03 4.44 3.81
N ALA A 276 -14.09 5.03 3.24
CA ALA A 276 -15.17 5.63 4.01
C ALA A 276 -15.80 4.65 5.00
N LYS A 277 -16.05 3.42 4.59
CA LYS A 277 -16.59 2.36 5.46
C LYS A 277 -15.71 2.12 6.67
N VAL A 278 -14.39 2.06 6.50
CA VAL A 278 -13.41 1.91 7.59
C VAL A 278 -13.44 3.12 8.51
N VAL A 279 -13.35 4.34 7.96
CA VAL A 279 -13.34 5.60 8.73
C VAL A 279 -14.61 5.75 9.55
N ASN A 280 -15.78 5.56 8.93
CA ASN A 280 -17.07 5.68 9.61
C ASN A 280 -17.25 4.62 10.70
N THR A 281 -16.76 3.40 10.48
CA THR A 281 -16.78 2.33 11.51
C THR A 281 -15.90 2.70 12.69
N LYS A 282 -14.70 3.22 12.42
CA LYS A 282 -13.78 3.71 13.44
C LYS A 282 -14.44 4.77 14.31
N GLU A 283 -14.97 5.83 13.70
CA GLU A 283 -15.64 6.92 14.43
C GLU A 283 -16.77 6.42 15.32
N LYS A 284 -17.59 5.48 14.83
CA LYS A 284 -18.63 4.86 15.65
C LYS A 284 -18.08 4.13 16.87
N MET A 285 -17.01 3.35 16.72
CA MET A 285 -16.37 2.69 17.88
C MET A 285 -15.89 3.70 18.91
N VAL A 286 -15.32 4.83 18.46
CA VAL A 286 -14.85 5.90 19.34
C VAL A 286 -16.01 6.52 20.10
N GLN A 287 -17.12 6.81 19.42
CA GLN A 287 -18.32 7.33 20.08
C GLN A 287 -18.86 6.35 21.12
N MET A 288 -18.86 5.05 20.82
CA MET A 288 -19.29 4.01 21.77
C MET A 288 -18.40 3.97 23.02
N ILE A 289 -17.08 4.09 22.85
CA ILE A 289 -16.13 4.18 23.98
C ILE A 289 -16.41 5.43 24.83
N ILE A 290 -16.63 6.58 24.19
CA ILE A 290 -16.93 7.85 24.88
C ILE A 290 -18.23 7.76 25.67
N GLN A 291 -19.24 7.09 25.11
CA GLN A 291 -20.54 6.89 25.76
C GLN A 291 -20.53 5.77 26.82
N GLY A 292 -19.39 5.12 27.05
CA GLY A 292 -19.27 4.03 28.03
C GLY A 292 -20.01 2.75 27.60
N ILE A 293 -20.33 2.60 26.31
CA ILE A 293 -21.05 1.44 25.79
C ILE A 293 -20.09 0.25 25.73
N LYS A 294 -20.28 -0.71 26.65
CA LYS A 294 -19.62 -2.02 26.60
C LYS A 294 -20.23 -2.89 25.50
N ALA A 295 -19.94 -2.60 24.24
CA ALA A 295 -20.27 -3.52 23.15
C ALA A 295 -19.25 -4.65 23.12
N ILE A 296 -19.52 -5.73 23.87
CA ILE A 296 -18.72 -6.95 23.78
C ILE A 296 -19.03 -7.60 22.43
N GLY A 297 -18.04 -7.58 21.53
CA GLY A 297 -17.92 -8.56 20.44
C GLY A 297 -18.79 -8.41 19.19
N ASN A 298 -19.69 -7.42 19.08
CA ASN A 298 -20.53 -7.28 17.87
C ASN A 298 -20.03 -6.22 16.88
N ILE A 299 -18.76 -6.33 16.51
CA ILE A 299 -18.14 -5.50 15.46
C ILE A 299 -18.94 -5.55 14.15
N GLY A 300 -19.57 -6.69 13.84
CA GLY A 300 -20.44 -6.85 12.68
C GLY A 300 -21.61 -5.86 12.63
N LYS A 301 -22.30 -5.61 13.76
CA LYS A 301 -23.37 -4.59 13.82
C LYS A 301 -22.83 -3.17 13.62
N VAL A 302 -21.68 -2.86 14.21
CA VAL A 302 -21.05 -1.53 14.04
C VAL A 302 -20.75 -1.33 12.55
N ILE A 303 -20.05 -2.28 11.92
CA ILE A 303 -19.74 -2.28 10.49
C ILE A 303 -21.00 -2.17 9.64
N ALA A 304 -22.00 -3.04 9.87
CA ALA A 304 -23.24 -3.04 9.10
C ALA A 304 -23.94 -1.68 9.14
N SER A 305 -23.96 -1.04 10.31
CA SER A 305 -24.58 0.28 10.48
C SER A 305 -23.76 1.45 9.90
N SER A 306 -22.45 1.29 9.69
CA SER A 306 -21.56 2.36 9.22
C SER A 306 -21.85 2.73 7.77
N SER A 307 -21.86 4.02 7.44
CA SER A 307 -21.98 4.45 6.05
C SER A 307 -20.71 4.11 5.24
N SER A 308 -20.88 3.87 3.95
CA SER A 308 -19.78 3.80 2.96
C SER A 308 -19.62 5.11 2.16
N GLU A 309 -20.40 6.14 2.50
CA GLU A 309 -20.31 7.45 1.86
C GLU A 309 -19.29 8.34 2.58
N LEU A 310 -18.51 9.08 1.79
CA LEU A 310 -17.62 10.12 2.28
C LEU A 310 -18.43 11.38 2.57
N ARG A 311 -18.24 11.95 3.76
CA ARG A 311 -18.69 13.31 4.08
C ARG A 311 -17.70 14.33 3.51
N ASP A 312 -18.09 15.59 3.34
CA ASP A 312 -17.25 16.64 2.73
C ASP A 312 -15.86 16.77 3.38
N ASP A 313 -15.79 16.68 4.71
CA ASP A 313 -14.53 16.70 5.46
C ASP A 313 -13.64 15.49 5.15
N GLN A 314 -14.26 14.31 5.05
CA GLN A 314 -13.58 13.06 4.70
C GLN A 314 -13.14 13.04 3.24
N LEU A 315 -13.94 13.61 2.33
CA LEU A 315 -13.59 13.73 0.92
C LEU A 315 -12.38 14.64 0.73
N ALA A 316 -12.38 15.81 1.37
CA ALA A 316 -11.24 16.72 1.32
C ALA A 316 -9.97 16.11 1.97
N ASP A 317 -10.10 15.31 3.03
CA ASP A 317 -8.96 14.56 3.58
C ASP A 317 -8.48 13.46 2.63
N TRP A 318 -9.40 12.71 2.03
CA TRP A 318 -9.11 11.70 1.02
C TRP A 318 -8.35 12.27 -0.17
N GLU A 319 -8.86 13.33 -0.80
CA GLU A 319 -8.25 13.96 -1.97
C GLU A 319 -6.85 14.49 -1.64
N ARG A 320 -6.68 15.16 -0.50
CA ARG A 320 -5.36 15.66 -0.06
C ARG A 320 -4.39 14.52 0.22
N ARG A 321 -4.84 13.41 0.80
CA ARG A 321 -4.00 12.22 0.99
C ARG A 321 -3.61 11.60 -0.34
N GLN A 322 -4.54 11.51 -1.30
CA GLN A 322 -4.20 11.02 -2.63
C GLN A 322 -3.15 11.92 -3.28
N GLN A 323 -3.35 13.24 -3.28
CA GLN A 323 -2.36 14.18 -3.85
C GLN A 323 -0.99 14.10 -3.15
N ALA A 324 -0.96 14.03 -1.82
CA ALA A 324 0.29 13.91 -1.07
C ALA A 324 0.99 12.58 -1.36
N ASN A 325 0.23 11.48 -1.38
CA ASN A 325 0.75 10.15 -1.70
C ASN A 325 1.25 10.11 -3.14
N ASP A 326 0.53 10.73 -4.08
CA ASP A 326 0.90 10.80 -5.48
C ASP A 326 2.21 11.56 -5.63
N HIS A 327 2.36 12.74 -5.03
CA HIS A 327 3.63 13.47 -5.08
C HIS A 327 4.78 12.69 -4.44
N ILE A 328 4.51 11.95 -3.36
CA ILE A 328 5.54 11.15 -2.69
C ILE A 328 5.91 9.90 -3.51
N ILE A 329 4.92 9.27 -4.15
CA ILE A 329 5.09 8.17 -5.10
C ILE A 329 5.86 8.65 -6.32
N GLN A 330 5.53 9.83 -6.86
CA GLN A 330 6.24 10.45 -7.98
C GLN A 330 7.69 10.73 -7.60
N ASN A 331 7.96 11.35 -6.45
CA ASN A 331 9.33 11.56 -5.98
C ASN A 331 10.09 10.25 -5.77
N PHE A 332 9.42 9.21 -5.27
CA PHE A 332 10.01 7.87 -5.13
C PHE A 332 10.28 7.24 -6.50
N SER A 333 9.38 7.41 -7.47
CA SER A 333 9.47 6.92 -8.86
C SER A 333 10.58 7.63 -9.64
N ASP A 334 10.67 8.95 -9.59
CA ASP A 334 11.66 9.78 -10.28
C ASP A 334 13.09 9.51 -9.79
N ASN A 335 13.24 9.15 -8.51
CA ASN A 335 14.51 8.72 -7.93
C ASN A 335 14.86 7.25 -8.24
N ILE A 336 13.91 6.48 -8.78
CA ILE A 336 14.08 5.08 -9.13
C ILE A 336 14.00 4.91 -10.65
N ARG A 337 15.17 4.98 -11.28
CA ARG A 337 15.36 4.64 -12.71
C ARG A 337 14.73 3.28 -13.02
N GLY A 338 13.56 3.23 -13.65
CA GLY A 338 12.99 1.92 -13.99
C GLY A 338 11.52 1.82 -14.41
N VAL A 339 10.70 2.83 -14.25
CA VAL A 339 9.31 2.84 -14.77
C VAL A 339 9.07 4.06 -15.67
N GLU A 340 8.08 3.94 -16.53
CA GLU A 340 7.61 4.98 -17.45
C GLU A 340 6.09 5.14 -17.29
N ARG A 341 5.59 6.36 -17.50
CA ARG A 341 4.16 6.66 -17.48
C ARG A 341 3.59 6.53 -18.87
N TYR A 342 2.47 5.84 -18.99
CA TYR A 342 1.74 5.66 -20.23
C TYR A 342 0.34 6.22 -20.11
N ASN A 343 -0.17 6.83 -21.18
CA ASN A 343 -1.57 7.21 -21.26
C ASN A 343 -2.42 5.98 -21.61
N ASP A 344 -3.31 5.56 -20.72
CA ASP A 344 -4.21 4.44 -20.95
C ASP A 344 -5.59 4.95 -21.40
N PRO A 345 -5.94 4.80 -22.70
CA PRO A 345 -7.20 5.32 -23.23
C PRO A 345 -8.44 4.58 -22.70
N PHE A 346 -8.28 3.38 -22.14
CA PHE A 346 -9.41 2.60 -21.61
C PHE A 346 -9.77 2.99 -20.19
N SER A 347 -8.78 3.34 -19.36
CA SER A 347 -9.02 3.81 -18.00
C SER A 347 -9.21 5.32 -17.91
N GLY A 348 -8.73 6.08 -18.90
CA GLY A 348 -8.73 7.55 -18.89
C GLY A 348 -7.74 8.14 -17.89
N ASN A 349 -6.77 7.35 -17.41
CA ASN A 349 -5.72 7.78 -16.49
C ASN A 349 -4.35 7.33 -16.97
N GLU A 350 -3.31 7.88 -16.36
CA GLU A 350 -1.94 7.40 -16.56
C GLU A 350 -1.67 6.11 -15.78
N VAL A 351 -0.85 5.24 -16.34
CA VAL A 351 -0.36 4.01 -15.71
C VAL A 351 1.16 3.96 -15.69
N GLU A 352 1.75 3.55 -14.57
CA GLU A 352 3.19 3.34 -14.44
C GLU A 352 3.56 1.89 -14.73
N LEU A 353 4.32 1.69 -15.81
CA LEU A 353 4.77 0.36 -16.26
C LEU A 353 6.29 0.30 -16.33
N PRO A 354 6.91 -0.91 -16.31
CA PRO A 354 8.37 -1.04 -16.37
C PRO A 354 8.96 -0.42 -17.62
N SER A 355 10.00 0.40 -17.45
CA SER A 355 10.73 1.02 -18.57
C SER A 355 11.67 0.03 -19.27
N GLY A 356 12.10 0.38 -20.48
CA GLY A 356 13.07 -0.39 -21.27
C GLY A 356 12.44 -1.45 -22.18
N TYR A 357 11.12 -1.51 -22.25
CA TYR A 357 10.41 -2.25 -23.28
C TYR A 357 10.12 -1.33 -24.47
N GLY A 358 10.27 -1.85 -25.70
CA GLY A 358 10.09 -1.07 -26.92
C GLY A 358 8.63 -0.72 -27.21
N ASN A 359 7.68 -1.54 -26.74
CA ASN A 359 6.25 -1.35 -26.96
C ASN A 359 5.45 -1.73 -25.71
N ALA A 360 4.38 -1.00 -25.44
CA ALA A 360 3.38 -1.31 -24.43
C ALA A 360 1.97 -1.30 -25.04
N TRP A 361 1.12 -2.23 -24.60
CA TRP A 361 -0.25 -2.39 -25.08
C TRP A 361 -1.20 -2.48 -23.90
N ALA A 362 -2.38 -1.89 -24.01
CA ALA A 362 -3.48 -1.98 -23.05
C ALA A 362 -4.74 -2.56 -23.69
N ASN A 363 -5.67 -3.06 -22.88
CA ASN A 363 -7.01 -3.44 -23.31
C ASN A 363 -8.09 -2.94 -22.35
N ASN A 364 -9.36 -3.11 -22.73
CA ASN A 364 -10.52 -2.68 -21.94
C ASN A 364 -10.76 -3.49 -20.65
N LEU A 365 -10.00 -4.55 -20.41
CA LEU A 365 -10.04 -5.33 -19.17
C LEU A 365 -9.03 -4.84 -18.13
N GLY A 366 -8.22 -3.83 -18.45
CA GLY A 366 -7.15 -3.34 -17.58
C GLY A 366 -5.95 -4.30 -17.53
N GLU A 367 -5.66 -4.97 -18.64
CA GLU A 367 -4.44 -5.76 -18.82
C GLU A 367 -3.42 -4.97 -19.63
N TYR A 368 -2.14 -5.20 -19.36
CA TYR A 368 -1.04 -4.53 -20.05
C TYR A 368 -0.01 -5.55 -20.53
N ILE A 369 0.48 -5.38 -21.75
CA ILE A 369 1.58 -6.18 -22.30
C ILE A 369 2.74 -5.26 -22.63
N LEU A 370 3.90 -5.51 -22.04
CA LEU A 370 5.17 -4.91 -22.40
C LEU A 370 6.02 -5.89 -23.20
N THR A 371 6.64 -5.41 -24.28
CA THR A 371 7.44 -6.24 -25.17
C THR A 371 8.54 -5.44 -25.84
N GLU A 372 9.71 -6.04 -26.03
CA GLU A 372 10.79 -5.47 -26.85
C GLU A 372 10.64 -5.81 -28.33
N SER A 373 9.75 -6.73 -28.69
CA SER A 373 9.58 -7.18 -30.07
C SER A 373 8.85 -6.11 -30.90
N PRO A 374 9.47 -5.53 -31.94
CA PRO A 374 8.83 -4.52 -32.78
C PRO A 374 7.69 -5.06 -33.64
N SER A 375 7.70 -6.37 -33.91
CA SER A 375 6.69 -7.05 -34.73
C SER A 375 5.56 -7.69 -33.91
N PHE A 376 5.61 -7.56 -32.58
CA PHE A 376 4.58 -8.13 -31.73
C PHE A 376 3.28 -7.33 -31.87
N ASN A 377 2.22 -8.04 -32.24
CA ASN A 377 0.86 -7.50 -32.28
C ASN A 377 -0.06 -8.44 -31.47
N PRO A 378 -0.53 -8.03 -30.28
CA PRO A 378 -1.36 -8.86 -29.43
C PRO A 378 -2.77 -9.10 -30.00
N ASN A 379 -3.20 -8.36 -31.03
CA ASN A 379 -4.48 -8.60 -31.69
C ASN A 379 -4.45 -9.83 -32.63
N VAL A 380 -3.26 -10.32 -33.00
CA VAL A 380 -3.13 -11.52 -33.83
C VAL A 380 -3.38 -12.75 -32.96
N GLY A 381 -4.55 -13.38 -33.15
CA GLY A 381 -4.95 -14.59 -32.41
C GLY A 381 -5.52 -14.33 -31.02
N SER A 382 -5.77 -13.08 -30.65
CA SER A 382 -6.54 -12.71 -29.45
C SER A 382 -7.98 -12.38 -29.82
N ASN A 383 -8.92 -12.66 -28.92
CA ASN A 383 -10.30 -12.20 -28.99
C ASN A 383 -10.51 -10.86 -28.25
N LEU A 384 -9.43 -10.25 -27.75
CA LEU A 384 -9.44 -8.97 -27.06
C LEU A 384 -8.99 -7.86 -28.00
N ASN A 385 -9.47 -6.64 -27.73
CA ASN A 385 -9.04 -5.45 -28.44
C ASN A 385 -7.88 -4.79 -27.70
N TRP A 386 -6.68 -4.90 -28.24
CA TRP A 386 -5.47 -4.30 -27.70
C TRP A 386 -5.12 -3.04 -28.47
N GLN A 387 -4.87 -1.95 -27.74
CA GLN A 387 -4.34 -0.71 -28.28
C GLN A 387 -2.93 -0.48 -27.74
N GLN A 388 -2.02 -0.08 -28.63
CA GLN A 388 -0.70 0.35 -28.22
C GLN A 388 -0.84 1.66 -27.43
N ILE A 389 -0.14 1.76 -26.32
CA ILE A 389 -0.12 2.94 -25.45
C ILE A 389 1.23 3.63 -25.54
N GLU A 390 1.22 4.96 -25.48
CA GLU A 390 2.42 5.79 -25.61
C GLU A 390 2.85 6.37 -24.27
N ILE A 391 4.16 6.58 -24.15
CA ILE A 391 4.76 7.24 -22.99
C ILE A 391 4.28 8.69 -22.93
N VAL A 392 3.84 9.13 -21.75
CA VAL A 392 3.53 10.54 -21.47
C VAL A 392 4.85 11.31 -21.41
N LYS A 393 4.99 12.31 -22.29
CA LYS A 393 6.19 13.16 -22.38
C LYS A 393 6.17 14.34 -21.42
#